data_AF-A0A7V5R749-F1
#
_entry.id   AF-A0A7V5R749-F1
#
_cell.length_a   1.000
_cell.length_b   1.000
_cell.length_c   1.000
_cell.angle_alpha   90.00
_cell.angle_beta   90.00
_cell.angle_gamma   90.00
#
_symmetry.space_group_name_H-M   'P 1'
#
loop_
_entity.id
_entity.type
_entity.pdbx_description
1 polymer ?
#
loop_
_entity_poly.entity_id
_entity_poly.type
_entity_poly.pdbx_seq_one_letter_code
_entity_poly.pdbx_strand_id
1 'polypeptide(L)'
;MKDNKTGASSKRIRHIIALSGGKDSSALAVYLRGKIPNVEYVFCDTGEELKETYEFIAKIENYLNISVTKLRSIKNFKYYLDLYNGVLPDARTRWCTRMLKLKPFEVYIGDDPVIN
;
A
#
# COMPACT_ATOMS: atom_id res chain seq x y z
N MET A 1 -13.40 24.28 39.48
CA MET A 1 -14.01 23.27 38.59
C MET A 1 -13.02 23.02 37.46
N LYS A 2 -12.83 21.75 37.11
CA LYS A 2 -11.64 21.23 36.40
C LYS A 2 -11.57 21.73 34.94
N ASP A 3 -10.44 22.34 34.58
CA ASP A 3 -10.03 22.58 33.20
C ASP A 3 -9.67 21.25 32.56
N ASN A 4 -10.59 20.69 31.75
CA ASN A 4 -10.33 19.47 31.01
C ASN A 4 -9.69 19.83 29.66
N LYS A 5 -8.37 20.09 29.67
CA LYS A 5 -7.57 20.17 28.45
C LYS A 5 -7.38 18.76 27.90
N THR A 6 -8.24 18.35 26.97
CA THR A 6 -7.94 17.23 26.06
C THR A 6 -6.73 17.62 25.22
N GLY A 7 -5.55 17.13 25.61
CA GLY A 7 -4.33 17.23 24.83
C GLY A 7 -4.50 16.43 23.54
N ALA A 8 -4.86 17.09 22.45
CA ALA A 8 -4.72 16.54 21.12
C ALA A 8 -3.21 16.45 20.82
N SER A 9 -2.61 15.29 21.11
CA SER A 9 -1.29 14.93 20.59
C SER A 9 -1.34 15.12 19.07
N SER A 10 -0.57 16.07 18.53
CA SER A 10 -0.44 16.25 17.09
C SER A 10 0.03 14.91 16.49
N LYS A 11 -0.86 14.19 15.80
CA LYS A 11 -0.50 12.93 15.14
C LYS A 11 0.69 13.19 14.22
N ARG A 12 1.79 12.42 14.36
CA ARG A 12 2.92 12.53 13.44
C ARG A 12 2.47 12.12 12.04
N ILE A 13 2.89 12.87 11.03
CA ILE A 13 2.63 12.54 9.63
C ILE A 13 3.40 11.27 9.28
N ARG A 14 2.71 10.29 8.70
CA ARG A 14 3.28 9.05 8.19
C ARG A 14 3.65 9.24 6.72
N HIS A 15 4.83 8.77 6.33
CA HIS A 15 5.30 8.78 4.94
C HIS A 15 5.30 7.36 4.41
N ILE A 16 4.51 7.11 3.38
CA ILE A 16 4.32 5.78 2.82
C ILE A 16 4.81 5.77 1.37
N ILE A 17 5.53 4.72 0.97
CA ILE A 17 5.90 4.46 -0.42
C ILE A 17 5.26 3.14 -0.83
N ALA A 18 4.29 3.22 -1.75
CA ALA A 18 3.73 2.05 -2.39
C ALA A 18 4.65 1.53 -3.53
N LEU A 19 5.26 0.37 -3.30
CA LEU A 19 5.97 -0.39 -4.33
C LEU A 19 4.97 -1.16 -5.18
N SER A 20 5.25 -1.23 -6.49
CA SER A 20 4.44 -1.96 -7.46
C SER A 20 5.22 -3.02 -8.23
N GLY A 21 6.54 -3.11 -8.00
CA GLY A 21 7.46 -3.86 -8.85
C GLY A 21 7.83 -3.15 -10.16
N GLY A 22 7.33 -1.92 -10.37
CA GLY A 22 7.69 -1.08 -11.52
C GLY A 22 8.98 -0.28 -11.32
N LYS A 23 9.53 0.24 -12.42
CA LYS A 23 10.77 1.03 -12.42
C LYS A 23 10.66 2.32 -11.58
N ASP A 24 9.54 3.02 -11.67
CA ASP A 24 9.42 4.38 -11.10
C ASP A 24 9.25 4.34 -9.58
N SER A 25 8.40 3.46 -9.06
CA SER A 25 8.24 3.26 -7.61
C SER A 25 9.52 2.73 -6.96
N SER A 26 10.25 1.86 -7.67
CA SER A 26 11.55 1.36 -7.22
C SER A 26 12.61 2.46 -7.18
N ALA A 27 12.70 3.29 -8.23
CA ALA A 27 13.61 4.42 -8.27
C ALA A 27 13.32 5.42 -7.15
N LEU A 28 12.03 5.69 -6.88
CA LEU A 28 11.62 6.55 -5.77
C LEU A 28 12.05 5.98 -4.41
N ALA A 29 11.86 4.68 -4.18
CA ALA A 29 12.27 4.01 -2.95
C ALA A 29 13.78 4.08 -2.72
N VAL A 30 14.57 3.89 -3.78
CA VAL A 30 16.04 4.05 -3.74
C VAL A 30 16.40 5.51 -3.42
N TYR A 31 15.77 6.47 -4.09
CA TYR A 31 16.07 7.89 -3.94
C TYR A 31 15.76 8.44 -2.55
N LEU A 32 14.63 8.03 -1.95
CA LEU A 32 14.17 8.51 -0.65
C LEU A 32 14.82 7.80 0.54
N ARG A 33 15.51 6.67 0.32
CA ARG A 33 16.20 5.93 1.37
C ARG A 33 17.17 6.85 2.14
N GLY A 34 16.95 6.97 3.44
CA GLY A 34 17.78 7.79 4.33
C GLY A 34 17.51 9.31 4.28
N LYS A 35 16.62 9.78 3.39
CA LYS A 35 16.24 11.20 3.31
C LYS A 35 15.04 11.54 4.18
N ILE A 36 14.14 10.59 4.36
CA ILE A 36 12.96 10.72 5.21
C ILE A 36 13.06 9.64 6.30
N PRO A 37 12.98 10.02 7.59
CA PRO A 37 12.99 9.05 8.68
C PRO A 37 11.65 8.28 8.71
N ASN A 38 11.70 7.01 9.12
CA ASN A 38 10.51 6.18 9.36
C ASN A 38 9.55 6.05 8.16
N VAL A 39 10.09 5.98 6.93
CA VAL A 39 9.28 5.67 5.74
C VAL A 39 8.76 4.25 5.84
N GLU A 40 7.46 4.10 5.61
CA GLU A 40 6.79 2.82 5.50
C GLU A 40 6.77 2.40 4.04
N TYR A 41 7.20 1.18 3.74
CA TYR A 41 7.12 0.63 2.40
C TYR A 41 6.00 -0.39 2.35
N VAL A 42 5.13 -0.27 1.34
CA VAL A 42 3.97 -1.16 1.20
C VAL A 42 3.90 -1.75 -0.20
N PHE A 43 3.33 -2.95 -0.32
CA PHE A 43 3.03 -3.59 -1.59
C PHE A 43 1.57 -4.04 -1.59
N CYS A 44 0.75 -3.50 -2.50
CA CYS A 44 -0.65 -3.89 -2.64
C CYS A 44 -0.75 -5.20 -3.43
N ASP A 45 -0.77 -6.30 -2.70
CA ASP A 45 -0.79 -7.65 -3.25
C ASP A 45 -2.21 -8.06 -3.65
N THR A 46 -2.44 -8.14 -4.95
CA THR A 46 -3.75 -8.51 -5.52
C THR A 46 -4.03 -10.02 -5.48
N GLY A 47 -3.02 -10.83 -5.19
CA GLY A 47 -3.06 -12.29 -5.31
C GLY A 47 -2.87 -12.81 -6.74
N GLU A 48 -2.85 -11.95 -7.75
CA GLU A 48 -2.71 -12.29 -9.18
C GLU A 48 -1.44 -11.66 -9.80
N GLU A 49 -0.47 -11.30 -8.97
CA GLU A 49 0.81 -10.76 -9.44
C GLU A 49 1.69 -11.87 -10.03
N LEU A 50 2.52 -11.51 -11.00
CA LEU A 50 3.49 -12.44 -11.58
C LEU A 50 4.52 -12.88 -10.54
N LYS A 51 5.06 -14.09 -10.68
CA LYS A 51 6.10 -14.63 -9.80
C LYS A 51 7.30 -13.69 -9.73
N GLU A 52 7.70 -13.15 -10.88
CA GLU A 52 8.79 -12.20 -11.06
C GLU A 52 8.57 -10.91 -10.26
N THR A 53 7.31 -10.44 -10.13
CA THR A 53 6.98 -9.28 -9.30
C THR A 53 7.31 -9.56 -7.83
N TYR A 54 6.92 -10.71 -7.29
CA TYR A 54 7.24 -11.07 -5.90
C TYR A 54 8.75 -11.24 -5.69
N GLU A 55 9.44 -11.90 -6.62
CA GLU A 55 10.90 -12.05 -6.58
C GLU A 55 11.59 -10.69 -6.62
N PHE A 56 11.08 -9.75 -7.43
CA PHE A 56 11.62 -8.41 -7.52
C PHE A 56 11.38 -7.58 -6.26
N ILE A 57 10.19 -7.64 -5.65
CA ILE A 57 9.92 -7.00 -4.35
C ILE A 57 10.88 -7.52 -3.29
N ALA A 58 11.09 -8.84 -3.22
CA ALA A 58 12.06 -9.44 -2.29
C ALA A 58 13.50 -8.98 -2.55
N LYS A 59 13.91 -8.80 -3.82
CA LYS A 59 15.20 -8.22 -4.17
C LYS A 59 15.33 -6.78 -3.67
N ILE A 60 14.30 -5.96 -3.82
CA ILE A 60 14.29 -4.57 -3.34
C ILE A 60 14.36 -4.50 -1.81
N GLU A 61 13.59 -5.33 -1.09
CA GLU A 61 13.66 -5.45 0.37
C GLU A 61 15.08 -5.73 0.85
N ASN A 62 15.72 -6.75 0.27
CA ASN A 62 17.08 -7.15 0.62
C ASN A 62 18.12 -6.09 0.25
N TYR A 63 18.03 -5.50 -0.95
CA TYR A 63 18.99 -4.51 -1.43
C TYR A 63 18.94 -3.22 -0.62
N LEU A 64 17.73 -2.76 -0.27
CA LEU A 64 17.52 -1.55 0.50
C LEU A 64 17.52 -1.80 2.02
N ASN A 65 17.61 -3.05 2.46
CA ASN A 65 17.49 -3.46 3.87
C ASN A 65 16.26 -2.81 4.53
N ILE A 66 15.11 -2.93 3.87
CA ILE A 66 13.81 -2.40 4.31
C ILE A 66 12.83 -3.56 4.45
N SER A 67 11.78 -3.35 5.25
CA SER A 67 10.62 -4.25 5.28
C SER A 67 9.49 -3.66 4.44
N VAL A 68 8.91 -4.47 3.56
CA VAL A 68 7.76 -4.09 2.73
C VAL A 68 6.51 -4.80 3.27
N THR A 69 5.57 -4.01 3.77
CA THR A 69 4.30 -4.53 4.28
C THR A 69 3.39 -4.89 3.11
N LYS A 70 3.00 -6.17 3.02
CA LYS A 70 2.06 -6.64 1.99
C LYS A 70 0.62 -6.37 2.42
N LEU A 71 -0.06 -5.51 1.68
CA LEU A 71 -1.46 -5.17 1.89
C LEU A 71 -2.31 -6.07 0.99
N ARG A 72 -3.23 -6.81 1.60
CA ARG A 72 -4.12 -7.73 0.87
C ARG A 72 -5.57 -7.39 1.16
N SER A 73 -6.42 -7.60 0.17
CA SER A 73 -7.87 -7.52 0.37
C SER A 73 -8.37 -8.69 1.20
N ILE A 74 -9.44 -8.43 1.95
CA ILE A 74 -10.13 -9.45 2.78
C ILE A 74 -10.62 -10.61 1.90
N LYS A 75 -10.95 -10.34 0.64
CA LYS A 75 -11.37 -11.33 -0.34
C LYS A 75 -10.40 -11.36 -1.52
N ASN A 76 -10.22 -12.53 -2.12
CA ASN A 76 -9.29 -12.71 -3.25
C ASN A 76 -9.90 -12.22 -4.57
N PHE A 77 -9.07 -12.19 -5.63
CA PHE A 77 -9.48 -11.78 -6.97
C PHE A 77 -10.69 -12.57 -7.48
N LYS A 78 -10.68 -13.91 -7.36
CA LYS A 78 -11.78 -14.79 -7.80
C LYS A 78 -13.12 -14.40 -7.17
N TYR A 79 -13.17 -14.14 -5.87
CA TYR A 79 -14.39 -13.70 -5.20
C TYR A 79 -14.97 -12.42 -5.82
N TYR A 80 -14.11 -11.44 -6.10
CA TYR A 80 -14.60 -10.20 -6.71
C TYR A 80 -14.95 -10.37 -8.18
N LEU A 81 -14.21 -11.19 -8.93
CA LEU A 81 -14.57 -11.54 -10.29
C LEU A 81 -15.98 -12.13 -10.35
N ASP A 82 -16.30 -13.06 -9.44
CA ASP A 82 -17.63 -13.65 -9.32
C ASP A 82 -18.68 -12.61 -8.91
N LEU A 83 -18.37 -11.73 -7.94
CA LEU A 83 -19.25 -10.62 -7.52
C LEU A 83 -19.58 -9.65 -8.67
N TYR A 84 -18.65 -9.46 -9.60
CA TYR A 84 -18.81 -8.63 -10.79
C TYR A 84 -19.23 -9.44 -12.04
N ASN A 85 -19.88 -10.61 -11.84
CA ASN A 85 -20.45 -11.45 -12.89
C ASN A 85 -19.42 -11.87 -13.98
N GLY A 86 -18.17 -12.10 -13.60
CA GLY A 86 -17.10 -12.53 -14.52
C GLY A 86 -16.51 -11.40 -15.37
N VAL A 87 -16.92 -10.15 -15.18
CA VAL A 87 -16.42 -9.01 -15.97
C VAL A 87 -15.02 -8.61 -15.50
N LEU A 88 -14.02 -8.81 -16.36
CA LEU A 88 -12.67 -8.28 -16.13
C LEU A 88 -12.68 -6.75 -16.09
N PRO A 89 -11.87 -6.13 -15.22
CA PRO A 89 -11.88 -4.68 -15.03
C PRO A 89 -11.32 -3.97 -16.26
N ASP A 90 -12.02 -2.92 -16.69
CA ASP A 90 -11.56 -1.96 -17.70
C ASP A 90 -11.23 -0.61 -17.04
N ALA A 91 -10.81 0.36 -17.86
CA ALA A 91 -10.48 1.71 -17.41
C ALA A 91 -11.66 2.47 -16.76
N ARG A 92 -12.91 2.01 -16.93
CA ARG A 92 -14.10 2.65 -16.37
C ARG A 92 -14.53 1.99 -15.07
N THR A 93 -14.70 0.67 -15.11
CA THR A 93 -15.19 -0.15 -13.99
C THR A 93 -14.19 -0.20 -12.85
N ARG A 94 -12.90 -0.41 -13.17
CA ARG A 94 -11.74 -0.37 -12.25
C ARG A 94 -11.96 -1.05 -10.89
N TRP A 95 -12.82 -2.05 -10.83
CA TRP A 95 -13.23 -2.64 -9.56
C TRP A 95 -12.06 -3.31 -8.84
N CYS A 96 -11.10 -3.86 -9.59
CA CYS A 96 -9.89 -4.45 -9.04
C CYS A 96 -9.05 -3.40 -8.30
N THR A 97 -8.95 -2.17 -8.83
CA THR A 97 -8.21 -1.09 -8.17
C THR A 97 -8.90 -0.72 -6.87
N ARG A 98 -10.22 -0.53 -6.89
CA ARG A 98 -10.99 -0.18 -5.69
C ARG A 98 -10.90 -1.28 -4.61
N MET A 99 -11.10 -2.54 -4.97
CA MET A 99 -11.28 -3.62 -4.01
C MET A 99 -9.96 -4.29 -3.58
N LEU A 100 -8.97 -4.35 -4.48
CA LEU A 100 -7.70 -5.05 -4.25
C LEU A 100 -6.53 -4.11 -3.93
N LYS A 101 -6.67 -2.79 -4.18
CA LYS A 101 -5.60 -1.81 -3.91
C LYS A 101 -6.04 -0.71 -2.95
N LEU A 102 -7.07 0.05 -3.30
CA LEU A 102 -7.51 1.21 -2.51
C LEU A 102 -8.06 0.79 -1.14
N LYS A 103 -9.04 -0.12 -1.08
CA LYS A 103 -9.61 -0.55 0.21
C LYS A 103 -8.57 -1.14 1.19
N PRO A 104 -7.67 -2.05 0.77
CA PRO A 104 -6.60 -2.52 1.64
C PRO A 104 -5.67 -1.40 2.13
N PHE A 105 -5.38 -0.43 1.26
CA PHE A 105 -4.57 0.73 1.63
C PHE A 105 -5.30 1.66 2.61
N GLU A 106 -6.58 1.95 2.39
CA GLU A 106 -7.44 2.73 3.29
C GLU A 106 -7.48 2.10 4.70
N VAL A 107 -7.61 0.77 4.78
CA VAL A 107 -7.57 0.04 6.06
C VAL A 107 -6.18 0.17 6.72
N TYR A 108 -5.10 0.16 5.94
CA TYR A 108 -3.74 0.29 6.46
C TYR A 108 -3.42 1.68 7.01
N ILE A 109 -3.92 2.73 6.35
CA ILE A 109 -3.69 4.12 6.79
C ILE A 109 -4.62 4.53 7.94
N GLY A 110 -5.85 4.00 7.98
CA GLY A 110 -6.86 4.40 8.96
C GLY A 110 -7.14 5.91 8.89
N ASP A 111 -7.26 6.54 10.06
CA ASP A 111 -7.52 7.99 10.21
C ASP A 111 -6.23 8.80 10.48
N ASP A 112 -5.06 8.28 10.09
CA ASP A 112 -3.79 8.96 10.30
C ASP A 112 -3.49 9.96 9.16
N PRO A 113 -2.85 11.10 9.47
CA PRO A 113 -2.35 12.00 8.43
C PRO A 113 -1.19 11.33 7.69
N VAL A 114 -1.39 11.10 6.39
CA VAL A 114 -0.44 10.37 5.51
C VAL A 114 -0.04 11.22 4.32
N ILE A 115 1.25 11.12 3.96
CA ILE A 115 1.77 11.50 2.65
C ILE A 115 2.20 10.20 1.95
N ASN A 116 1.64 9.96 0.76
CA ASN A 116 1.96 8.81 -0.09
C ASN A 116 2.25 9.27 -1.53
#